data_AF-A0A939R0V4-F1
#
_entry.id   AF-A0A939R0V4-F1
#
_cell.length_a   1.000
_cell.length_b   1.000
_cell.length_c   1.000
_cell.angle_alpha   90.00
_cell.angle_beta   90.00
_cell.angle_gamma   90.00
#
_symmetry.space_group_name_H-M   'P 1'
#
loop_
_entity.id
_entity.type
_entity.pdbx_description
1 polymer ?
#
loop_
_entity_poly.entity_id
_entity_poly.type
_entity_poly.pdbx_seq_one_letter_code
_entity_poly.pdbx_strand_id
1 'polypeptide(L)'
;MTAIEMNAEILRNMSIIAEDENLLKRAAKYLRKLVAEKEDATLMTKDEFFRMIDDAKQDIADGKGRSFSNADEMNAWLKSL
;
A
#
# COMPACT_ATOMS: atom_id res chain seq x y z
N MET A 1 -2.50 -17.78 20.46
CA MET A 1 -3.50 -18.03 19.42
C MET A 1 -2.82 -18.71 18.25
N THR A 2 -3.27 -19.89 17.87
CA THR A 2 -2.74 -20.67 16.74
C THR A 2 -3.38 -20.22 15.43
N ALA A 3 -2.80 -20.63 14.30
CA ALA A 3 -3.39 -20.36 12.98
C ALA A 3 -4.80 -20.97 12.83
N ILE A 4 -5.05 -22.12 13.45
CA ILE A 4 -6.35 -22.80 13.41
C ILE A 4 -7.39 -21.99 14.19
N GLU A 5 -7.03 -21.51 15.39
CA GLU A 5 -7.90 -20.67 16.21
C GLU A 5 -8.25 -19.36 15.49
N MET A 6 -7.25 -18.73 14.85
CA MET A 6 -7.46 -17.49 14.10
C MET A 6 -8.34 -17.69 12.86
N ASN A 7 -8.19 -18.81 12.15
CA ASN A 7 -9.05 -19.16 11.01
C ASN A 7 -10.51 -19.37 11.45
N ALA A 8 -10.73 -20.07 12.57
CA ALA A 8 -12.07 -20.28 13.11
C ALA A 8 -12.72 -18.94 13.52
N GLU A 9 -11.95 -18.05 14.13
CA GLU A 9 -12.41 -16.72 14.52
C GLU A 9 -12.78 -15.85 13.30
N ILE A 10 -11.97 -15.85 12.25
CA ILE A 10 -12.25 -15.12 11.00
C ILE A 10 -13.56 -15.63 10.37
N LEU A 11 -13.74 -16.95 10.28
CA LEU A 11 -14.96 -17.55 9.74
C LEU A 11 -16.20 -17.17 10.57
N ARG A 12 -16.09 -17.21 11.90
CA ARG A 12 -17.15 -16.78 12.81
C ARG A 12 -17.49 -15.31 12.64
N ASN A 13 -16.50 -14.43 12.61
CA ASN A 13 -16.73 -12.99 12.44
C ASN A 13 -17.36 -12.66 11.08
N MET A 14 -16.98 -13.38 10.02
CA MET A 14 -17.64 -13.25 8.72
C MET A 14 -19.11 -13.65 8.79
N SER A 15 -19.47 -14.73 9.49
CA SER A 15 -20.88 -15.11 9.66
C SER A 15 -21.68 -14.05 10.42
N ILE A 16 -21.08 -13.37 11.38
CA ILE A 16 -21.74 -12.31 12.16
C ILE A 16 -22.07 -11.10 11.29
N ILE A 17 -21.17 -10.73 10.37
CA ILE A 17 -21.36 -9.55 9.52
C ILE A 17 -22.03 -9.85 8.18
N ALA A 18 -22.35 -11.11 7.87
CA ALA A 18 -22.83 -11.52 6.56
C ALA A 18 -24.20 -10.92 6.18
N GLU A 19 -25.02 -10.58 7.17
CA GLU A 19 -26.34 -9.95 6.98
C GLU A 19 -26.25 -8.43 6.73
N ASP A 20 -25.11 -7.80 7.03
CA ASP A 20 -24.84 -6.39 6.72
C ASP A 20 -24.00 -6.29 5.44
N GLU A 21 -24.67 -5.93 4.34
CA GLU A 21 -24.05 -5.81 3.02
C GLU A 21 -22.86 -4.83 3.00
N ASN A 22 -22.92 -3.74 3.76
CA ASN A 22 -21.85 -2.74 3.79
C ASN A 22 -20.62 -3.28 4.52
N LEU A 23 -20.81 -3.97 5.65
CA LEU A 23 -19.71 -4.60 6.38
C LEU A 23 -19.10 -5.75 5.58
N LEU A 24 -19.93 -6.58 4.95
CA LEU A 24 -19.46 -7.70 4.13
C LEU A 24 -18.65 -7.22 2.91
N LYS A 25 -19.10 -6.16 2.22
CA LYS A 25 -18.33 -5.53 1.12
C LYS A 25 -16.96 -5.04 1.56
N ARG A 26 -16.88 -4.41 2.75
CA ARG A 26 -15.60 -3.93 3.31
C ARG A 26 -14.68 -5.10 3.62
N ALA A 27 -15.18 -6.15 4.28
CA ALA A 27 -14.40 -7.34 4.58
C ALA A 27 -13.87 -8.02 3.29
N ALA A 28 -14.73 -8.20 2.30
CA ALA A 28 -14.34 -8.77 1.00
C ALA A 28 -13.27 -7.94 0.29
N LYS A 29 -13.38 -6.60 0.33
CA LYS A 29 -12.37 -5.70 -0.25
C LYS A 29 -11.01 -5.87 0.42
N TYR A 30 -10.97 -5.94 1.75
CA TYR A 30 -9.72 -6.13 2.49
C TYR A 30 -9.08 -7.49 2.20
N LEU A 31 -9.87 -8.57 2.20
CA LEU A 31 -9.36 -9.91 1.87
C LEU A 31 -8.78 -9.96 0.46
N ARG A 32 -9.48 -9.39 -0.54
CA ARG A 32 -8.95 -9.29 -1.91
C ARG A 32 -7.63 -8.52 -1.97
N LYS A 33 -7.51 -7.43 -1.21
CA LYS A 33 -6.26 -6.66 -1.12
C LYS A 33 -5.13 -7.52 -0.55
N LEU A 34 -5.36 -8.27 0.52
CA LEU A 34 -4.33 -9.15 1.11
C LEU A 34 -3.91 -10.29 0.17
N VAL A 35 -4.86 -10.85 -0.59
CA VAL A 35 -4.53 -11.85 -1.62
C VAL A 35 -3.68 -11.24 -2.72
N ALA A 36 -4.07 -10.07 -3.23
CA ALA A 36 -3.27 -9.35 -4.22
C ALA A 36 -1.87 -9.02 -3.69
N GLU A 37 -1.74 -8.57 -2.43
CA GLU A 37 -0.44 -8.29 -1.80
C GLU A 37 0.45 -9.53 -1.68
N LYS A 38 -0.15 -10.70 -1.47
CA LYS A 38 0.58 -11.97 -1.42
C LYS A 38 1.07 -12.42 -2.81
N GLU A 39 0.32 -12.07 -3.85
CA GLU A 39 0.58 -12.51 -5.24
C GLU A 39 1.41 -11.50 -6.04
N ASP A 40 1.46 -10.24 -5.63
CA ASP A 40 2.14 -9.17 -6.34
C ASP A 40 3.63 -9.09 -5.97
N ALA A 41 4.47 -9.69 -6.82
CA ALA A 41 5.92 -9.67 -6.68
C ALA A 41 6.56 -8.28 -6.92
N THR A 42 5.78 -7.29 -7.36
CA THR A 42 6.26 -5.91 -7.59
C THR A 42 6.11 -5.01 -6.37
N LEU A 43 5.41 -5.47 -5.32
CA LEU A 43 5.28 -4.72 -4.09
C LEU A 43 6.58 -4.71 -3.32
N MET A 44 7.06 -3.50 -3.03
CA MET A 44 8.16 -3.32 -2.08
C MET A 44 7.66 -3.53 -0.65
N THR A 45 8.51 -4.14 0.17
CA THR A 45 8.31 -4.25 1.60
C THR A 45 8.34 -2.88 2.27
N LYS A 46 7.81 -2.79 3.49
CA LYS A 46 7.86 -1.57 4.31
C LYS A 46 9.30 -1.06 4.50
N ASP A 47 10.24 -1.97 4.72
CA ASP A 47 11.64 -1.62 4.95
C ASP A 47 12.34 -1.14 3.66
N GLU A 48 11.95 -1.68 2.51
CA GLU A 48 12.40 -1.16 1.21
C GLU A 48 11.83 0.23 0.93
N PHE A 49 10.56 0.46 1.28
CA PHE A 49 9.95 1.78 1.15
C PHE A 49 10.69 2.83 1.98
N PHE A 50 10.98 2.56 3.26
CA PHE A 50 11.69 3.51 4.11
C PHE A 50 13.14 3.73 3.67
N ARG A 51 13.84 2.67 3.21
CA ARG A 51 15.17 2.84 2.59
C ARG A 51 15.12 3.73 1.36
N MET A 52 14.16 3.52 0.46
CA MET A 52 13.99 4.38 -0.73
C MET A 52 13.77 5.85 -0.34
N ILE A 53 13.01 6.12 0.73
CA ILE A 53 12.80 7.48 1.23
C ILE A 53 14.10 8.09 1.78
N ASP A 54 14.89 7.31 2.53
CA ASP A 54 16.15 7.80 3.09
C ASP A 54 17.21 8.04 2.00
N ASP A 55 17.29 7.15 1.00
CA ASP A 55 18.12 7.33 -0.19
C ASP A 55 17.72 8.61 -0.96
N ALA A 56 16.41 8.83 -1.16
CA ALA A 56 15.91 10.04 -1.82
C ALA A 56 16.25 11.33 -1.05
N LYS A 57 16.20 11.31 0.29
CA LYS A 57 16.65 12.46 1.10
C LYS A 57 18.14 12.73 0.92
N GLN A 58 18.95 11.67 0.89
CA GLN A 58 20.39 11.81 0.68
C GLN A 58 20.69 12.36 -0.72
N ASP A 59 20.01 11.87 -1.76
CA ASP A 59 20.17 12.39 -3.12
C ASP A 59 19.77 13.88 -3.23
N ILE A 60 18.74 14.32 -2.51
CA ILE A 60 18.39 15.74 -2.41
C ILE A 60 19.51 16.52 -1.71
N ALA A 61 20.05 16.02 -0.60
CA ALA A 61 21.16 16.64 0.12
C ALA A 61 22.44 16.73 -0.72
N ASP A 62 22.69 15.72 -1.57
CA ASP A 62 23.78 15.67 -2.53
C ASP A 62 23.55 16.56 -3.78
N GLY A 63 22.40 17.24 -3.87
CA GLY A 63 22.06 18.12 -4.99
C GLY A 63 21.62 17.39 -6.27
N LYS A 64 21.35 16.08 -6.19
CA LYS A 64 20.79 15.28 -7.30
C LYS A 64 19.26 15.36 -7.38
N GLY A 65 18.62 15.87 -6.33
CA GLY A 65 17.19 16.15 -6.32
C GLY A 65 16.80 17.28 -7.27
N ARG A 66 15.56 17.25 -7.76
CA ARG A 66 14.97 18.32 -8.56
C ARG A 66 13.84 18.97 -7.77
N SER A 67 13.90 20.30 -7.64
CA SER A 67 12.82 21.11 -7.10
C SER A 67 12.18 21.92 -8.22
N PHE A 68 10.91 22.27 -8.04
CA PHE A 68 10.15 23.10 -8.97
C PHE A 68 9.57 24.26 -8.19
N SER A 69 9.57 25.45 -8.79
CA SER A 69 9.07 26.65 -8.13
C SER A 69 7.55 26.79 -8.25
N ASN A 70 6.94 26.08 -9.20
CA ASN A 70 5.49 26.05 -9.43
C ASN A 70 5.05 24.77 -10.16
N ALA A 71 3.73 24.56 -10.22
CA ALA A 71 3.12 23.39 -10.84
C ALA A 71 3.32 23.34 -12.36
N ASP A 72 3.36 24.48 -13.05
CA ASP A 72 3.50 24.53 -14.52
C ASP A 72 4.89 24.04 -14.95
N GLU A 73 5.93 24.44 -14.22
CA GLU A 73 7.31 24.00 -14.41
C GLU A 73 7.44 22.48 -14.21
N MET A 74 6.88 21.97 -13.10
CA MET A 74 6.85 20.53 -12.82
C MET A 74 6.13 19.76 -13.93
N ASN A 75 4.97 20.25 -14.37
CA ASN A 75 4.16 19.61 -15.40
C ASN A 75 4.84 19.61 -16.77
N ALA A 76 5.58 20.66 -17.11
CA ALA A 76 6.36 20.72 -18.34
C ALA A 76 7.48 19.69 -18.33
N TRP A 77 8.18 19.54 -17.19
CA TRP A 77 9.22 18.52 -17.02
C TRP A 77 8.66 17.10 -17.11
N LEU A 78 7.55 16.80 -16.41
CA LEU A 78 6.91 15.48 -16.45
C LEU A 78 6.48 15.07 -17.87
N LYS A 79 6.04 16.03 -18.69
CA LYS A 79 5.68 15.80 -20.09
C LYS A 79 6.89 15.57 -21.01
N SER A 80 8.09 15.91 -20.55
CA SER A 80 9.34 15.75 -21.30
C SER A 80 10.11 14.46 -20.97
N LEU A 81 9.67 13.71 -19.94
CA LEU A 81 10.16 12.37 -19.61
C LEU A 81 9.64 11.34 -20.61
#